data_AF-A0A8J4XHN6-F1
#
_entry.id   AF-A0A8J4XHN6-F1
#
_cell.length_a   1.000
_cell.length_b   1.000
_cell.length_c   1.000
_cell.angle_alpha   90.00
_cell.angle_beta   90.00
_cell.angle_gamma   90.00
#
_symmetry.space_group_name_H-M   'P 1'
#
loop_
_entity.id
_entity.type
_entity.pdbx_description
1 polymer ?
#
loop_
_entity_poly.entity_id
_entity_poly.type
_entity_poly.pdbx_seq_one_letter_code
_entity_poly.pdbx_strand_id
1 'polypeptide(L)' 'MDKDTIHEIVNFINSRYDDDLPGPVKFIVKRKAKKIEKLDVNDIPESIRKCTIEEFILILKDAYSKKELRF' A
#
# COMPACT_ATOMS: atom_id res chain seq x y z
N MET A 1 -8.23 14.36 8.14
CA MET A 1 -8.38 14.54 6.68
C MET A 1 -9.85 14.75 6.39
N ASP A 2 -10.16 15.66 5.49
CA ASP A 2 -11.51 15.87 4.99
C ASP A 2 -11.95 14.70 4.09
N LYS A 3 -13.25 14.65 3.79
CA LYS A 3 -13.85 13.56 3.01
C LYS A 3 -13.39 13.54 1.55
N ASP A 4 -13.08 14.70 0.97
CA ASP A 4 -12.74 14.80 -0.45
C ASP A 4 -11.33 14.26 -0.68
N THR A 5 -10.39 14.62 0.19
CA THR A 5 -9.04 14.05 0.22
C THR A 5 -9.07 12.53 0.40
N ILE A 6 -9.94 12.01 1.28
CA ILE A 6 -10.09 10.56 1.47
C ILE A 6 -10.62 9.89 0.19
N HIS A 7 -11.61 10.48 -0.48
CA HIS A 7 -12.13 9.95 -1.74
C HIS A 7 -11.09 9.96 -2.85
N GLU A 8 -10.30 11.02 -2.96
CA GLU A 8 -9.21 11.13 -3.93
C GLU A 8 -8.21 9.96 -3.76
N ILE A 9 -7.78 9.70 -2.52
CA ILE A 9 -6.85 8.61 -2.21
C ILE A 9 -7.45 7.25 -2.55
N VAL A 10 -8.71 7.00 -2.16
CA VAL A 10 -9.39 5.73 -2.46
C VAL A 10 -9.51 5.52 -3.97
N ASN A 11 -9.85 6.57 -4.72
CA ASN A 11 -9.98 6.52 -6.17
C ASN A 11 -8.63 6.28 -6.86
N PHE A 12 -7.56 6.93 -6.39
CA PHE A 12 -6.20 6.69 -6.88
C PHE A 12 -5.75 5.24 -6.64
N ILE A 13 -6.05 4.68 -5.47
CA ILE A 13 -5.76 3.27 -5.19
C ILE A 13 -6.55 2.38 -6.15
N ASN A 14 -7.86 2.58 -6.27
CA ASN A 14 -8.70 1.76 -7.13
C ASN A 14 -8.23 1.77 -8.58
N SER A 15 -7.85 2.92 -9.16
CA SER A 15 -7.37 2.99 -10.54
C SER A 15 -6.11 2.14 -10.76
N ARG A 16 -5.15 2.18 -9.82
CA ARG A 16 -3.94 1.34 -9.88
C ARG A 16 -4.25 -0.15 -9.85
N TYR A 17 -5.17 -0.58 -8.99
CA TYR A 17 -5.54 -1.99 -8.90
C TYR A 17 -6.45 -2.47 -10.03
N ASP A 18 -7.24 -1.57 -10.62
CA ASP A 18 -8.15 -1.93 -11.71
C ASP A 18 -7.46 -2.01 -13.07
N ASP A 19 -6.48 -1.14 -13.34
CA ASP A 19 -5.79 -1.07 -14.63
C ASP A 19 -4.67 -2.13 -14.75
N ASP A 20 -3.98 -2.47 -13.66
CA ASP A 20 -2.77 -3.30 -13.72
C ASP A 20 -2.99 -4.80 -13.44
N LEU A 21 -4.19 -5.25 -13.02
CA LEU A 21 -4.40 -6.63 -12.53
C LEU A 21 -5.45 -7.44 -13.32
N PRO A 22 -5.08 -8.62 -13.88
CA PRO A 22 -6.04 -9.57 -14.45
C PRO A 22 -7.06 -10.10 -13.42
N GLY A 23 -8.25 -10.49 -13.88
CA GLY A 23 -9.38 -10.91 -13.03
C GLY A 23 -9.08 -11.91 -11.90
N PRO A 24 -8.30 -12.99 -12.14
CA PRO A 24 -7.89 -13.91 -11.07
C PRO A 24 -7.00 -13.25 -9.99
N VAL A 25 -6.16 -12.31 -10.38
CA VAL A 25 -5.31 -11.55 -9.46
C VAL A 25 -6.14 -10.58 -8.62
N LYS A 26 -7.17 -9.95 -9.22
CA LYS A 26 -8.15 -9.13 -8.48
C LYS A 26 -8.85 -9.94 -7.37
N PHE A 27 -9.19 -11.21 -7.62
CA PHE A 27 -9.79 -12.08 -6.60
C PHE A 27 -8.84 -12.36 -5.43
N ILE A 28 -7.56 -12.61 -5.70
CA ILE A 28 -6.54 -12.83 -4.66
C ILE A 28 -6.30 -11.54 -3.86
N VAL A 29 -6.21 -10.39 -4.52
CA VAL A 29 -6.08 -9.08 -3.86
C VAL A 29 -7.29 -8.80 -2.98
N LYS A 30 -8.53 -9.02 -3.45
CA LYS A 30 -9.74 -8.89 -2.61
C LYS A 30 -9.71 -9.80 -1.38
N ARG A 31 -9.24 -11.05 -1.52
CA ARG A 31 -9.06 -11.95 -0.36
C ARG A 31 -7.99 -11.45 0.62
N LYS A 32 -6.90 -10.87 0.12
CA LYS A 32 -5.86 -10.25 0.96
C LYS A 32 -6.33 -8.93 1.58
N ALA A 33 -7.20 -8.17 0.91
CA ALA A 33 -7.81 -6.96 1.44
C ALA A 33 -8.68 -7.24 2.68
N LYS A 34 -9.34 -8.40 2.75
CA LYS A 34 -9.99 -8.86 4.01
C LYS A 34 -9.02 -9.02 5.18
N LYS A 35 -7.71 -9.14 4.94
CA LYS A 35 -6.70 -9.10 6.01
C LYS A 35 -6.40 -7.67 6.48
N ILE A 36 -6.69 -6.65 5.67
CA ILE A 36 -6.57 -5.23 6.05
C ILE A 36 -7.57 -4.89 7.17
N GLU A 37 -8.76 -5.49 7.17
CA GLU A 37 -9.71 -5.34 8.30
C GLU A 37 -9.15 -5.86 9.64
N LYS A 38 -8.14 -6.75 9.59
CA LYS A 38 -7.49 -7.32 10.78
C LYS A 38 -6.17 -6.64 11.14
N LEU A 39 -5.75 -5.62 10.39
CA LEU A 39 -4.52 -4.88 10.67
C LEU A 39 -4.78 -3.87 11.79
N ASP A 40 -4.13 -4.06 12.93
CA ASP A 40 -4.02 -3.02 13.94
C ASP A 40 -2.81 -2.13 13.60
N VAL A 41 -3.01 -0.82 13.62
CA VAL A 41 -1.93 0.15 13.42
C VAL A 41 -0.82 -0.06 14.46
N ASN A 42 -1.15 -0.49 15.68
CA ASN A 42 -0.19 -0.70 16.74
C ASN A 42 0.74 -1.90 16.52
N ASP A 43 0.36 -2.84 15.65
CA ASP A 43 1.23 -3.97 15.26
C ASP A 43 2.34 -3.54 14.28
N ILE A 44 2.25 -2.32 13.73
CA ILE A 44 3.23 -1.77 12.80
C ILE A 44 4.37 -1.11 13.58
N PRO A 45 5.65 -1.40 13.24
CA PRO A 45 6.81 -0.76 13.86
C PRO A 45 6.68 0.76 13.87
N GLU A 46 7.06 1.40 14.97
CA GLU A 46 6.95 2.85 15.15
C GLU A 46 7.68 3.63 14.04
N SER A 47 8.82 3.13 13.58
CA SER A 47 9.56 3.69 12.45
C SER A 47 8.75 3.75 11.15
N ILE A 48 7.93 2.74 10.87
CA ILE A 48 7.05 2.70 9.70
C ILE A 48 5.83 3.59 9.92
N ARG A 49 5.25 3.60 11.13
CA ARG A 49 4.10 4.46 11.45
C ARG A 49 4.40 5.96 11.33
N LYS A 50 5.64 6.37 11.61
CA LYS A 50 6.10 7.74 11.52
C LYS A 50 6.67 8.11 10.14
N CYS A 51 6.85 7.13 9.26
CA CYS A 51 7.39 7.34 7.93
C CYS A 51 6.33 7.94 7.01
N THR A 52 6.66 9.03 6.31
CA THR A 52 5.78 9.59 5.29
C THR A 52 5.74 8.70 4.05
N ILE A 53 4.74 8.88 3.19
CA ILE A 53 4.64 8.12 1.94
C ILE A 53 5.83 8.44 1.01
N GLU A 54 6.28 9.69 0.98
CA GLU A 54 7.43 10.14 0.20
C GLU A 54 8.73 9.48 0.68
N GLU A 55 8.97 9.48 1.99
CA GLU A 55 10.12 8.81 2.61
C GLU A 55 10.08 7.31 2.31
N PHE A 56 8.91 6.69 2.45
CA PHE A 56 8.72 5.28 2.18
C PHE A 56 9.06 4.93 0.73
N ILE A 57 8.62 5.74 -0.25
CA ILE A 57 8.96 5.57 -1.67
C ILE A 57 10.46 5.70 -1.90
N LEU A 58 11.13 6.67 -1.26
CA LEU A 58 12.58 6.84 -1.39
C LEU A 58 13.34 5.64 -0.82
N ILE A 59 12.95 5.15 0.35
CA ILE A 59 13.54 3.95 0.98
C ILE A 59 13.37 2.74 0.06
N LEU A 60 12.18 2.53 -0.52
CA LEU A 60 11.95 1.42 -1.44
C LEU A 60 12.80 1.51 -2.71
N LYS A 61 12.93 2.70 -3.30
CA LYS A 61 13.78 2.89 -4.49
C LYS A 61 15.24 2.62 -4.19
N ASP A 62 15.73 3.08 -3.04
CA ASP A 62 17.09 2.85 -2.58
C ASP A 62 17.35 1.35 -2.30
N ALA A 63 16.47 0.70 -1.55
CA ALA A 63 16.55 -0.74 -1.26
C ALA A 63 16.48 -1.60 -2.53
N TYR A 64 15.64 -1.21 -3.52
CA TYR A 64 15.58 -1.87 -4.82
C TYR A 64 16.90 -1.75 -5.58
N SER A 65 17.46 -0.53 -5.65
CA SER A 65 18.76 -0.26 -6.28
C SER A 65 19.88 -1.10 -5.65
N LYS A 66 19.83 -1.26 -4.33
CA LYS A 66 20.79 -2.06 -3.55
C LYS A 66 20.53 -3.57 -3.59
N LYS A 67 19.46 -4.03 -4.24
CA LYS A 67 19.02 -5.45 -4.26
C LYS A 67 18.77 -6.03 -2.86
N GLU A 68 18.33 -5.19 -1.93
CA GLU A 68 17.99 -5.60 -0.56
C GLU A 68 16.55 -6.14 -0.47
N LEU A 69 15.70 -5.78 -1.44
CA LEU A 69 14.36 -6.34 -1.59
C LEU A 69 14.45 -7.79 -2.09
N ARG A 70 13.75 -8.70 -1.41
CA ARG A 70 13.84 -10.16 -1.64
C ARG A 70 12.65 -10.74 -2.43
N PHE A 71 11.85 -9.89 -3.06
CA PHE A 71 10.67 -10.27 -3.82
C PHE A 71 10.87 -10.02 -5.32
#